data_AF-A0A4Y2CJD2-F1
#
_entry.id   AF-A0A4Y2CJD2-F1
#
_cell.length_a   1.000
_cell.length_b   1.000
_cell.length_c   1.000
_cell.angle_alpha   90.00
_cell.angle_beta   90.00
_cell.angle_gamma   90.00
#
_symmetry.space_group_name_H-M   'P 1'
#
loop_
_entity.id
_entity.type
_entity.pdbx_description
1 polymer ?
#
loop_
_entity_poly.entity_id
_entity_poly.type
_entity_poly.pdbx_seq_one_letter_code
_entity_poly.pdbx_strand_id
1 'polypeptide(L)'
;MLCYLFLAFVLLSGVRGEWPDYEDDFEVTFDPDILRNVSQLISSKGYPVEDHVVQTEDGFLLSVQHIPHGKNGPDLYQGSKEVVFLQHGLLSASSDFVINFPNQSLGKSTSSAPT
;
A
#
# COMPACT_ATOMS: atom_id res chain seq x y z
N MET A 1 18.58 39.39 9.10
CA MET A 1 19.29 39.09 10.36
C MET A 1 18.44 38.35 11.40
N LEU A 2 17.09 38.37 11.33
CA LEU A 2 16.21 37.58 12.22
C LEU A 2 15.96 36.12 11.77
N CYS A 3 16.37 35.71 10.56
CA CYS A 3 16.17 34.34 10.07
C CYS A 3 17.20 33.33 10.65
N TYR A 4 18.42 33.79 10.95
CA TYR A 4 19.46 32.94 11.57
C TYR A 4 19.20 32.62 13.05
N LEU A 5 18.45 33.48 13.76
CA LEU A 5 18.18 33.29 15.18
C LEU A 5 17.11 32.23 15.46
N PHE A 6 16.21 31.96 14.51
CA PHE A 6 15.22 30.88 14.65
C PHE A 6 15.82 29.50 14.33
N LEU A 7 16.77 29.44 13.39
CA LEU A 7 17.51 28.23 13.07
C LEU A 7 18.48 27.81 14.19
N ALA A 8 18.99 28.74 14.99
CA ALA A 8 19.84 28.44 16.13
C ALA A 8 19.08 27.85 17.34
N PHE A 9 17.79 28.12 17.46
CA PHE A 9 17.00 27.64 18.61
C PHE A 9 16.69 26.13 18.51
N VAL A 10 16.54 25.61 17.29
CA VAL A 10 16.31 24.17 17.04
C VAL A 10 17.58 23.34 17.26
N LEU A 11 18.77 23.95 17.16
CA LEU A 11 20.05 23.25 17.33
C LEU A 11 20.62 23.32 18.77
N LEU A 12 20.10 24.20 19.63
CA LEU A 12 20.60 24.38 21.01
C LEU A 12 19.69 23.82 22.11
N SER A 13 18.43 23.48 21.82
CA SER A 13 17.62 22.64 22.71
C SER A 13 18.00 21.17 22.49
N GLY A 14 19.24 20.83 22.85
CA GLY A 14 19.68 19.46 22.97
C GLY A 14 18.75 18.72 23.93
N VAL A 15 17.93 17.83 23.38
CA VAL A 15 17.32 16.74 24.14
C VAL A 15 18.47 15.81 24.51
N ARG A 16 19.12 16.10 25.63
CA ARG A 16 19.91 15.11 26.35
C ARG A 16 18.95 14.36 27.26
N GLY A 17 18.04 13.61 26.62
CA GLY A 17 17.30 12.55 27.28
C GLY A 17 18.24 11.37 27.40
N GLU A 18 18.62 11.03 28.63
CA GLU A 18 19.18 9.73 28.96
C GLU A 18 18.09 8.71 28.59
N TRP A 19 18.22 8.06 27.43
CA TRP A 19 17.35 6.95 27.10
C TRP A 19 17.74 5.80 28.02
N PRO A 20 16.82 5.26 28.84
CA PRO A 20 17.14 4.09 29.63
C PRO A 20 17.58 2.99 28.68
N ASP A 21 18.68 2.31 29.01
CA ASP A 21 19.12 1.11 28.32
C ASP A 21 18.04 0.03 28.49
N TYR A 22 17.08 0.04 27.56
CA TYR A 22 16.04 -0.97 27.44
C TYR A 22 16.72 -2.14 26.75
N GLU A 23 17.08 -3.17 27.51
CA GLU A 23 17.36 -4.50 26.97
C GLU A 23 16.01 -5.04 26.45
N ASP A 24 15.63 -4.54 25.28
CA ASP A 24 14.50 -5.05 24.52
C ASP A 24 14.99 -6.35 23.89
N ASP A 25 14.58 -7.48 24.47
CA ASP A 25 14.53 -8.77 23.76
C ASP A 25 13.49 -8.61 22.63
N PHE A 26 13.85 -7.80 21.62
CA PHE A 26 13.05 -7.55 20.46
C PHE A 26 13.11 -8.83 19.62
N GLU A 27 12.18 -9.75 19.87
CA GLU A 27 11.81 -10.71 18.83
C GLU A 27 11.31 -9.88 17.64
N VAL A 28 12.22 -9.61 16.69
CA VAL A 28 11.88 -8.98 15.41
C VAL A 28 10.89 -9.90 14.70
N THR A 29 9.61 -9.67 14.95
CA THR A 29 8.55 -10.35 14.21
C THR A 29 8.46 -9.67 12.85
N PHE A 30 9.11 -10.28 11.86
CA PHE A 30 9.05 -9.79 10.48
C PHE A 30 7.61 -9.90 9.97
N ASP A 31 7.08 -8.79 9.45
CA ASP A 31 5.84 -8.81 8.71
C ASP A 31 6.04 -9.69 7.45
N PRO A 32 5.25 -10.77 7.28
CA PRO A 32 5.39 -11.65 6.13
C PRO A 32 5.08 -10.96 4.79
N ASP A 33 4.49 -9.77 4.78
CA ASP A 33 4.21 -8.97 3.58
C ASP A 33 5.45 -8.21 3.06
N ILE A 34 6.52 -8.04 3.84
CA ILE A 34 7.70 -7.22 3.46
C ILE A 34 8.36 -7.69 2.15
N LEU A 35 8.37 -9.01 1.91
CA LEU A 35 9.03 -9.61 0.75
C LEU A 35 8.05 -9.98 -0.37
N ARG A 36 6.77 -9.62 -0.23
CA ARG A 36 5.74 -9.97 -1.21
C ARG A 36 5.69 -8.91 -2.31
N ASN A 37 5.56 -9.36 -3.56
CA ASN A 37 5.12 -8.48 -4.63
C ASN A 37 3.62 -8.18 -4.50
N VAL A 38 3.10 -7.24 -5.30
CA VAL A 38 1.71 -6.79 -5.19
C VAL A 38 0.71 -7.93 -5.40
N SER A 39 0.92 -8.82 -6.37
CA SER A 39 0.02 -9.94 -6.64
C SER A 39 0.01 -10.96 -5.50
N GLN A 40 1.18 -11.22 -4.91
CA GLN A 40 1.32 -12.04 -3.71
C GLN A 40 0.65 -11.40 -2.50
N LEU A 41 0.70 -10.07 -2.38
CA LEU A 41 0.05 -9.31 -1.31
C LEU A 41 -1.48 -9.34 -1.42
N ILE A 42 -2.01 -9.25 -2.63
CA ILE A 42 -3.44 -9.38 -2.91
C ILE A 42 -3.90 -10.82 -2.61
N SER A 43 -3.12 -11.79 -3.07
CA SER A 43 -3.39 -13.23 -2.88
C SER A 43 -3.28 -13.65 -1.42
N SER A 44 -2.29 -13.16 -0.66
CA SER A 44 -2.13 -13.44 0.78
C SER A 44 -3.34 -12.96 1.58
N LYS A 45 -4.00 -11.92 1.08
CA LYS A 45 -5.23 -11.36 1.65
C LYS A 45 -6.49 -12.10 1.18
N GLY A 46 -6.38 -13.11 0.33
CA GLY A 46 -7.49 -13.97 -0.11
C GLY A 46 -8.37 -13.37 -1.22
N TYR A 47 -7.82 -12.45 -2.03
CA TYR A 47 -8.48 -11.96 -3.23
C TYR A 47 -7.93 -12.64 -4.48
N PRO A 48 -8.75 -12.85 -5.52
CA PRO A 48 -8.23 -13.20 -6.84
C PRO A 48 -7.40 -12.04 -7.41
N VAL A 49 -6.36 -12.36 -8.17
CA VAL A 49 -5.55 -11.37 -8.88
C VAL A 49 -5.22 -11.87 -10.28
N GLU A 50 -5.31 -10.96 -11.24
CA GLU A 50 -4.83 -11.13 -12.60
C GLU A 50 -3.72 -10.11 -12.85
N ASP A 51 -2.62 -10.55 -13.45
CA ASP A 51 -1.52 -9.67 -13.86
C ASP A 51 -1.57 -9.43 -15.37
N HIS A 52 -1.62 -8.17 -15.75
CA HIS A 52 -1.63 -7.72 -17.15
C HIS A 52 -0.36 -6.93 -17.44
N VAL A 53 0.20 -7.12 -18.63
CA VAL A 53 1.31 -6.29 -19.13
C VAL A 53 0.78 -5.46 -20.29
N VAL A 54 0.79 -4.14 -20.11
CA VAL A 54 0.32 -3.17 -21.11
C VAL A 54 1.52 -2.47 -21.71
N GLN A 55 1.64 -2.50 -23.04
CA GLN A 55 2.67 -1.76 -23.76
C GLN A 55 2.14 -0.37 -24.14
N THR A 56 2.86 0.68 -23.78
CA THR A 56 2.56 2.06 -24.20
C THR A 56 3.05 2.32 -25.63
N GLU A 57 2.55 3.38 -26.27
CA GLU A 57 2.94 3.75 -27.64
C GLU A 57 4.45 4.02 -27.78
N ASP A 58 5.07 4.57 -26.74
CA ASP A 58 6.51 4.84 -26.63
C ASP A 58 7.33 3.62 -26.14
N GLY A 59 6.69 2.46 -25.97
CA GLY A 59 7.35 1.17 -25.78
C GLY A 59 7.59 0.73 -24.34
N PHE A 60 7.06 1.43 -23.34
CA PHE A 60 7.14 1.00 -21.94
C PHE A 60 6.20 -0.17 -21.67
N LEU A 61 6.65 -1.13 -20.85
CA LEU A 61 5.84 -2.25 -20.38
C LEU A 61 5.37 -1.97 -18.96
N LEU A 62 4.06 -1.77 -18.80
CA LEU A 62 3.41 -1.48 -17.52
C LEU A 62 2.78 -2.75 -16.96
N SER A 63 3.16 -3.12 -15.73
CA SER A 63 2.48 -4.19 -14.99
C SER A 63 1.25 -3.63 -14.29
N VAL A 64 0.08 -4.22 -14.55
CA VAL A 64 -1.21 -3.82 -13.99
C VAL A 64 -1.84 -5.01 -13.28
N GLN A 65 -2.16 -4.84 -11.99
CA GLN A 65 -2.88 -5.84 -11.19
C GLN A 65 -4.39 -5.58 -11.25
N HIS A 66 -5.17 -6.63 -11.50
CA HIS A 66 -6.62 -6.57 -11.55
C HIS A 66 -7.24 -7.53 -10.52
N ILE A 67 -8.19 -7.02 -9.72
CA ILE A 67 -8.96 -7.80 -8.74
C ILE A 67 -10.39 -7.96 -9.28
N PRO A 68 -10.72 -9.08 -9.94
CA PRO A 68 -11.99 -9.22 -10.65
C PRO A 68 -13.21 -9.20 -9.71
N HIS A 69 -13.09 -9.84 -8.53
CA HIS A 69 -14.17 -9.92 -7.55
C HIS A 69 -13.65 -9.95 -6.11
N GLY A 70 -14.57 -9.79 -5.15
CA GLY A 70 -14.25 -9.91 -3.73
C GLY A 70 -13.89 -11.34 -3.30
N LYS A 71 -13.53 -11.52 -2.04
CA LYS A 71 -13.08 -12.82 -1.49
C LYS A 71 -14.13 -13.93 -1.56
N ASN A 72 -15.41 -13.58 -1.50
CA ASN A 72 -16.51 -14.54 -1.39
C ASN A 72 -16.92 -15.15 -2.76
N GLY A 73 -16.07 -15.00 -3.77
CA GLY A 73 -16.33 -15.41 -5.14
C GLY A 73 -16.95 -14.28 -5.99
N PRO A 74 -17.28 -14.57 -7.25
CA PRO A 74 -18.08 -13.66 -8.06
C PRO A 74 -19.39 -13.41 -7.32
N ASP A 75 -19.69 -12.14 -7.06
CA ASP A 75 -20.99 -11.78 -6.52
C ASP A 75 -22.06 -12.34 -7.45
N LEU A 76 -23.17 -12.85 -6.88
CA LEU A 76 -24.34 -13.30 -7.64
C LEU A 76 -25.03 -12.16 -8.42
N TYR A 77 -24.39 -10.99 -8.51
CA TYR A 77 -24.81 -9.86 -9.32
C TYR A 77 -24.83 -10.28 -10.79
N GLN A 78 -26.03 -10.35 -11.35
CA GLN A 78 -26.30 -10.66 -12.76
C GLN A 78 -26.03 -9.47 -13.70
N GLY A 79 -25.34 -8.42 -13.23
CA GLY A 79 -25.04 -7.20 -13.97
C GLY A 79 -23.54 -7.00 -14.24
N SER A 80 -23.20 -6.12 -15.19
CA SER A 80 -21.81 -5.71 -15.42
C SER A 80 -21.29 -4.93 -14.22
N LYS A 81 -20.25 -5.44 -13.56
CA LYS A 81 -19.58 -4.74 -12.48
C LYS A 81 -18.89 -3.47 -13.02
N GLU A 82 -19.03 -2.36 -12.30
CA GLU A 82 -18.32 -1.12 -12.65
C GLU A 82 -16.81 -1.30 -12.44
N VAL A 83 -16.03 -0.86 -13.42
CA VAL A 83 -14.56 -0.95 -13.38
C VAL A 83 -14.00 0.31 -12.74
N VAL A 84 -13.20 0.13 -11.68
CA VAL A 84 -12.48 1.22 -11.02
C VAL A 84 -10.99 1.10 -11.31
N PHE A 85 -10.39 2.16 -11.83
CA PHE A 85 -8.95 2.26 -12.06
C PHE A 85 -8.28 3.09 -10.96
N LEU A 86 -7.24 2.55 -10.32
CA LEU A 86 -6.52 3.18 -9.23
C LEU A 86 -5.08 3.49 -9.66
N GLN A 87 -4.74 4.78 -9.70
CA GLN A 87 -3.42 5.27 -10.08
C GLN A 87 -2.66 5.79 -8.86
N HIS A 88 -1.45 5.28 -8.63
CA HIS A 88 -0.60 5.71 -7.52
C HIS A 88 -0.02 7.11 -7.76
N GLY A 89 0.47 7.74 -6.68
CA GLY A 89 1.12 9.04 -6.71
C GLY A 89 2.60 9.01 -7.10
N LEU A 90 3.28 10.15 -6.94
CA LEU A 90 4.71 10.30 -7.20
C LEU A 90 5.56 9.40 -6.26
N LEU A 91 6.58 8.73 -6.80
CA LEU A 91 7.47 7.82 -6.07
C LEU A 91 6.75 6.65 -5.37
N SER A 92 5.70 6.14 -6.00
CA SER A 92 4.91 5.03 -5.45
C SER A 92 4.59 3.94 -6.48
N ALA A 93 3.79 2.95 -6.07
CA ALA A 93 3.36 1.80 -6.86
C ALA A 93 1.92 1.37 -6.50
N SER A 94 1.38 0.38 -7.22
CA SER A 94 0.04 -0.17 -6.98
C SER A 94 -0.16 -0.79 -5.59
N SER A 95 0.92 -1.09 -4.87
CA SER A 95 0.90 -1.58 -3.49
C SER A 95 0.14 -0.66 -2.53
N ASP A 96 0.13 0.67 -2.76
CA ASP A 96 -0.51 1.65 -1.88
C ASP A 96 -1.98 1.34 -1.59
N PHE A 97 -2.68 0.79 -2.57
CA PHE A 97 -4.11 0.51 -2.46
C PHE A 97 -4.40 -0.80 -1.74
N VAL A 98 -3.38 -1.63 -1.49
CA VAL A 98 -3.52 -3.02 -1.03
C VAL A 98 -2.55 -3.41 0.09
N ILE A 99 -1.66 -2.52 0.56
CA ILE A 99 -0.62 -2.84 1.55
C ILE A 99 -1.15 -3.03 2.97
N ASN A 100 -2.21 -2.32 3.35
CA ASN A 100 -2.79 -2.41 4.69
C ASN A 100 -3.65 -3.67 4.86
N PHE A 101 -4.21 -3.86 6.05
CA PHE A 101 -5.22 -4.90 6.26
C PHE A 101 -6.40 -4.75 5.29
N PRO A 102 -7.12 -5.85 4.98
CA PRO A 102 -8.22 -5.80 4.03
C PRO A 102 -9.24 -4.69 4.34
N ASN A 103 -9.64 -4.52 5.60
CA ASN A 103 -10.59 -3.50 6.04
C ASN A 103 -10.07 -2.05 6.03
N GLN A 104 -8.80 -1.84 5.67
CA GLN A 104 -8.12 -0.54 5.68
C GLN A 104 -7.48 -0.20 4.31
N SER A 105 -7.79 -1.00 3.28
CA SER A 105 -7.20 -0.88 1.96
C SER A 105 -8.27 -0.49 0.93
N LEU A 106 -8.03 0.58 0.15
CA LEU A 106 -9.01 1.09 -0.79
C LEU A 106 -9.32 0.11 -1.93
N GLY A 107 -8.30 -0.63 -2.40
CA GLY A 107 -8.47 -1.65 -3.45
C GLY A 107 -9.45 -2.76 -3.05
N LYS A 108 -9.67 -2.99 -1.75
CA LYS A 108 -10.76 -3.87 -1.30
C LYS A 108 -12.11 -3.22 -1.49
N SER A 109 -12.31 -2.00 -1.02
CA SER A 109 -13.65 -1.40 -0.91
C SER A 109 -14.34 -1.31 -2.27
N THR A 110 -13.58 -1.09 -3.34
CA THR A 110 -14.06 -1.09 -4.72
C THR A 110 -14.39 -2.51 -5.24
N SER A 111 -13.73 -3.54 -4.72
CA SER A 111 -13.99 -4.94 -5.10
C SER A 111 -15.30 -5.51 -4.55
N SER A 112 -15.83 -4.93 -3.46
CA SER A 112 -16.95 -5.44 -2.66
C SER A 112 -18.14 -4.48 -2.54
N ALA A 113 -18.21 -3.42 -3.35
CA ALA A 113 -19.32 -2.47 -3.29
C ALA A 113 -20.57 -3.05 -3.97
N PRO A 114 -21.69 -3.24 -3.25
CA PRO A 114 -23.00 -3.36 -3.88
C PRO A 114 -23.46 -1.96 -4.27
N THR A 115 -23.71 -1.73 -5.56
CA THR A 115 -24.59 -0.62 -5.98
C THR A 115 -26.03 -0.97 -5.68
#